data_AF-A0AAN6QC74-F1
#
_entry.id   AF-A0AAN6QC74-F1
#
_cell.length_a   1.000
_cell.length_b   1.000
_cell.length_c   1.000
_cell.angle_alpha   90.00
_cell.angle_beta   90.00
_cell.angle_gamma   90.00
#
_symmetry.space_group_name_H-M   'P 1'
#
loop_
_entity.id
_entity.type
_entity.pdbx_description
1 polymer ?
#
loop_
_entity_poly.entity_id
_entity_poly.type
_entity_poly.pdbx_seq_one_letter_code
_entity_poly.pdbx_strand_id
1 'polypeptide(L)'
;MSQGVLSMAKLESILQQKNIASQLPRLVYDMRRFVQYCSQLVENYPLQVYASALAFSPARSMTRNLYKRELRWITAGPVVEEDWNACTQTLDGHSG
;
A
#
# COMPACT_ATOMS: atom_id res chain seq x y z
N MET A 1 11.73 4.62 9.10
CA MET A 1 10.31 4.31 8.80
C MET A 1 9.59 5.63 8.55
N SER A 2 8.82 5.75 7.47
CA SER A 2 8.14 7.00 7.13
C SER A 2 7.07 7.36 8.16
N GLN A 3 6.81 8.67 8.35
CA GLN A 3 5.73 9.15 9.23
C GLN A 3 4.35 8.62 8.79
N GLY A 4 4.15 8.36 7.50
CA GLY A 4 2.93 7.75 6.97
C GLY A 4 2.71 6.34 7.50
N VAL A 5 3.75 5.49 7.49
CA VAL A 5 3.65 4.12 8.03
C VAL A 5 3.34 4.12 9.53
N LEU A 6 3.99 5.00 10.29
CA LEU A 6 3.77 5.14 11.73
C LEU A 6 2.33 5.60 12.04
N SER A 7 1.82 6.56 11.27
CA SER A 7 0.45 7.06 11.43
C SER A 7 -0.60 5.97 11.14
N MET A 8 -0.38 5.17 10.09
CA MET A 8 -1.25 4.05 9.74
C MET A 8 -1.21 2.93 10.80
N ALA A 9 -0.04 2.62 11.36
CA ALA A 9 0.09 1.65 12.45
C ALA A 9 -0.65 2.10 13.71
N LYS A 10 -0.60 3.40 14.04
CA LYS A 10 -1.37 3.98 15.15
C LYS A 10 -2.88 3.85 14.91
N LEU A 11 -3.35 4.13 13.70
CA LEU A 11 -4.77 3.98 13.36
C LEU A 11 -5.22 2.52 13.50
N GLU A 12 -4.44 1.57 12.99
CA GLU A 12 -4.73 0.14 13.12
C GLU A 12 -4.88 -0.29 14.59
N SER A 13 -3.95 0.15 15.46
CA SER A 13 -4.00 -0.11 16.90
C SER A 13 -5.28 0.43 17.57
N ILE A 14 -5.68 1.66 17.23
CA ILE A 14 -6.91 2.27 17.76
C ILE A 14 -8.15 1.46 17.33
N LEU A 15 -8.18 0.98 16.09
CA LEU A 15 -9.31 0.19 15.58
C LEU A 15 -9.40 -1.18 16.25
N GLN A 16 -8.26 -1.83 16.51
CA GLN A 16 -8.20 -3.10 17.26
C GLN A 16 -8.72 -2.91 18.68
N GLN A 17 -8.31 -1.85 19.38
CA GLN A 17 -8.78 -1.55 20.75
C GLN A 17 -10.28 -1.30 20.82
N LYS A 18 -10.86 -0.64 19.82
CA LYS A 18 -12.29 -0.35 19.77
C LYS A 18 -13.15 -1.54 19.36
N ASN A 19 -12.55 -2.69 19.00
CA ASN A 19 -13.22 -3.91 18.55
C ASN A 19 -14.36 -3.65 17.54
N ILE A 20 -14.09 -2.81 16.54
CA ILE A 20 -15.09 -2.41 15.55
C ILE A 20 -15.34 -3.59 14.61
N ALA A 21 -16.51 -4.23 14.72
CA ALA A 21 -16.97 -5.25 13.79
C ALA A 21 -17.37 -4.62 12.44
N SER A 22 -16.39 -4.36 11.59
CA SER A 22 -16.59 -3.83 10.24
C SER A 22 -15.46 -4.25 9.29
N GLN A 23 -15.55 -3.85 8.02
CA GLN A 23 -14.44 -4.01 7.06
C GLN A 23 -13.29 -3.01 7.27
N LEU A 24 -13.49 -1.99 8.13
CA LEU A 24 -12.54 -0.91 8.32
C LEU A 24 -11.16 -1.39 8.84
N PRO A 25 -11.05 -2.30 9.83
CA PRO A 25 -9.74 -2.79 10.26
C PRO A 25 -8.97 -3.50 9.15
N ARG A 26 -9.67 -4.27 8.29
CA ARG A 26 -9.06 -4.94 7.14
C ARG A 26 -8.57 -3.93 6.09
N LEU A 27 -9.37 -2.89 5.83
CA LEU A 27 -8.98 -1.81 4.93
C LEU A 27 -7.75 -1.06 5.45
N VAL A 28 -7.72 -0.71 6.74
CA VAL A 28 -6.59 0.00 7.34
C VAL A 28 -5.32 -0.84 7.37
N TYR A 29 -5.43 -2.14 7.62
CA TYR A 29 -4.31 -3.07 7.49
C TYR A 29 -3.74 -3.07 6.06
N ASP A 30 -4.61 -3.19 5.06
CA ASP A 30 -4.22 -3.16 3.65
C ASP A 30 -3.60 -1.81 3.26
N MET A 31 -4.16 -0.70 3.72
CA MET A 31 -3.61 0.65 3.49
C MET A 31 -2.23 0.81 4.16
N ARG A 32 -2.02 0.24 5.36
CA ARG A 32 -0.70 0.27 6.00
C ARG A 32 0.33 -0.48 5.15
N ARG A 33 -0.03 -1.66 4.63
CA ARG A 33 0.82 -2.45 3.73
C ARG A 33 1.12 -1.68 2.44
N PHE A 34 0.12 -1.03 1.87
CA PHE A 34 0.28 -0.16 0.70
C PHE A 34 1.25 0.99 0.95
N VAL A 35 1.06 1.75 2.04
CA VAL A 35 1.95 2.88 2.40
C VAL A 35 3.37 2.39 2.70
N GLN A 36 3.54 1.22 3.32
CA GLN A 36 4.85 0.63 3.56
C GLN A 36 5.52 0.20 2.25
N TYR A 37 4.76 -0.37 1.31
CA TYR A 37 5.25 -0.79 0.00
C TYR A 37 5.73 0.41 -0.83
N CYS A 38 4.99 1.51 -0.81
CA CYS A 38 5.34 2.70 -1.59
C CYS A 38 6.12 3.76 -0.82
N SER A 39 6.44 3.57 0.47
CA SER A 39 7.01 4.63 1.31
C SER A 39 8.29 5.21 0.74
N GLN A 40 9.19 4.35 0.26
CA GLN A 40 10.48 4.76 -0.30
C GLN A 40 10.31 5.49 -1.64
N LEU A 41 9.35 5.05 -2.45
CA LEU A 41 9.02 5.73 -3.71
C LEU A 41 8.37 7.10 -3.45
N VAL A 42 7.42 7.19 -2.53
CA VAL A 42 6.72 8.45 -2.19
C VAL A 42 7.67 9.47 -1.55
N GLU A 43 8.61 9.03 -0.72
CA GLU A 43 9.63 9.90 -0.13
C GLU A 43 10.55 10.52 -1.20
N ASN A 44 10.89 9.76 -2.24
CA ASN A 44 11.81 10.21 -3.29
C ASN A 44 11.10 10.94 -4.45
N TYR A 45 9.86 10.55 -4.78
CA TYR A 45 9.13 11.01 -5.98
C TYR A 45 7.62 11.19 -5.75
N PRO A 46 7.19 12.10 -4.86
CA PRO A 46 5.82 12.18 -4.37
C PRO A 46 4.75 12.41 -5.46
N LEU A 47 5.08 13.14 -6.54
CA LEU A 47 4.10 13.48 -7.59
C LEU A 47 3.90 12.38 -8.64
N GLN A 48 4.89 11.53 -8.90
CA GLN A 48 4.82 10.51 -9.95
C GLN A 48 4.38 9.13 -9.44
N VAL A 49 4.42 8.91 -8.12
CA VAL A 49 4.31 7.56 -7.55
C VAL A 49 2.89 7.13 -7.26
N TYR A 50 1.91 8.04 -7.13
CA TYR A 50 0.57 7.65 -6.65
C TYR A 50 -0.13 6.64 -7.57
N ALA A 51 -0.15 6.89 -8.89
CA ALA A 51 -0.74 5.97 -9.85
C ALA A 51 0.08 4.68 -9.99
N SER A 52 1.41 4.78 -9.95
CA SER A 52 2.30 3.62 -10.02
C SER A 52 2.15 2.70 -8.80
N ALA A 53 2.13 3.24 -7.58
CA ALA A 53 1.92 2.46 -6.36
C ALA A 53 0.60 1.69 -6.41
N LEU A 54 -0.47 2.31 -6.91
CA LEU A 54 -1.76 1.63 -7.15
C LEU A 54 -1.64 0.56 -8.24
N ALA A 55 -1.01 0.84 -9.37
CA ALA A 55 -0.87 -0.09 -10.49
C ALA A 55 -0.06 -1.36 -10.12
N PHE A 56 1.00 -1.20 -9.33
CA PHE A 56 1.92 -2.26 -8.93
C PHE A 56 1.54 -2.96 -7.62
N SER A 57 0.51 -2.48 -6.91
CA SER A 57 -0.02 -3.18 -5.73
C SER A 57 -0.75 -4.49 -6.10
N PRO A 58 -0.84 -5.46 -5.17
CA PRO A 58 -1.46 -6.76 -5.45
C PRO A 58 -2.90 -6.65 -5.98
N ALA A 59 -3.32 -7.60 -6.82
CA ALA A 59 -4.61 -7.56 -7.50
C ALA A 59 -5.80 -7.51 -6.51
N ARG A 60 -5.69 -8.18 -5.36
CA ARG A 60 -6.73 -8.25 -4.33
C ARG A 60 -6.59 -7.20 -3.24
N SER A 61 -5.65 -6.25 -3.36
CA SER A 61 -5.53 -5.14 -2.40
C SER A 61 -6.83 -4.35 -2.32
N MET A 62 -7.33 -4.13 -1.10
CA MET A 62 -8.54 -3.34 -0.88
C MET A 62 -8.33 -1.89 -1.30
N THR A 63 -7.15 -1.33 -1.02
CA THR A 63 -6.73 0.02 -1.40
C THR A 63 -6.73 0.17 -2.92
N ARG A 64 -6.13 -0.79 -3.65
CA ARG A 64 -6.16 -0.79 -5.12
C ARG A 64 -7.59 -0.78 -5.66
N ASN A 65 -8.43 -1.64 -5.13
CA ASN A 65 -9.81 -1.78 -5.61
C ASN A 65 -10.65 -0.54 -5.30
N LEU A 66 -10.42 0.11 -4.15
CA LEU A 66 -11.09 1.36 -3.77
C LEU A 66 -10.73 2.52 -4.73
N TYR A 67 -9.47 2.58 -5.16
CA TYR A 67 -8.97 3.65 -6.05
C TYR A 67 -8.77 3.20 -7.50
N LYS A 68 -9.41 2.09 -7.93
CA LYS A 68 -9.26 1.53 -9.29
C LYS A 68 -9.59 2.54 -10.40
N ARG A 69 -10.45 3.51 -10.10
CA ARG A 69 -10.83 4.60 -11.01
C ARG A 69 -9.63 5.45 -11.46
N GLU A 70 -8.63 5.60 -10.61
CA GLU A 70 -7.40 6.35 -10.86
C GLU A 70 -6.47 5.63 -11.87
N LEU A 71 -6.70 4.34 -12.12
CA LEU A 71 -5.93 3.51 -13.05
C LEU A 71 -6.57 3.39 -14.45
N ARG A 72 -7.72 4.05 -14.70
CA ARG A 72 -8.49 3.85 -15.95
C ARG A 72 -7.73 4.20 -17.23
N TRP A 73 -6.73 5.07 -17.15
CA TRP A 73 -5.89 5.44 -18.29
C TRP A 73 -4.85 4.35 -18.63
N ILE A 74 -4.61 3.40 -17.72
CA ILE A 74 -3.71 2.27 -17.93
C ILE A 74 -4.49 1.12 -18.58
N THR A 75 -4.28 0.93 -19.88
CA THR A 75 -5.00 -0.10 -20.67
C THR A 75 -4.41 -1.49 -20.50
N ALA A 76 -3.10 -1.58 -20.24
CA ALA A 76 -2.38 -2.82 -19.93
C ALA A 76 -1.55 -2.60 -18.67
N GLY A 77 -2.00 -3.18 -17.55
CA GLY A 77 -1.33 -3.07 -16.26
C GLY A 77 -0.16 -4.05 -16.12
N PRO A 78 0.72 -3.84 -15.13
CA PRO A 78 1.79 -4.80 -14.83
C PRO A 78 1.21 -6.12 -14.31
N VAL A 79 1.97 -7.21 -14.50
CA VAL A 79 1.72 -8.48 -13.81
C VAL A 79 2.12 -8.30 -12.34
N VAL A 80 1.19 -8.59 -11.43
CA VAL A 80 1.38 -8.43 -9.99
C VAL A 80 0.91 -9.68 -9.26
N GLU A 81 1.35 -9.82 -8.01
CA GLU A 81 0.86 -10.84 -7.08
C GLU A 81 -0.64 -10.67 -6.78
N GLU A 82 -1.30 -11.76 -6.38
CA GLU A 82 -2.70 -11.72 -5.96
C GLU A 82 -2.87 -11.02 -4.61
N ASP A 83 -2.05 -11.39 -3.62
CA ASP A 83 -2.10 -10.91 -2.24
C ASP A 83 -0.75 -10.32 -1.79
N TRP A 84 -0.73 -9.58 -0.69
CA TRP A 84 0.51 -9.08 -0.09
C TRP A 84 1.39 -10.22 0.41
N ASN A 85 2.55 -10.44 -0.19
CA ASN A 85 3.53 -11.41 0.28
C ASN A 85 4.31 -10.89 1.52
N ALA A 86 5.03 -11.77 2.23
CA ALA A 86 5.78 -11.39 3.44
C ALA A 86 6.94 -10.42 3.15
N CYS A 87 7.41 -10.35 1.90
CA CYS A 87 8.56 -9.57 1.47
C CYS A 87 8.11 -8.20 0.89
N THR A 88 7.60 -7.32 1.75
CA THR A 88 7.08 -6.00 1.31
C THR A 88 8.15 -4.94 1.03
N GLN A 89 9.42 -5.23 1.30
CA GLN A 89 10.55 -4.37 0.98
C GLN A 89 11.65 -5.21 0.34
N THR A 90 11.89 -4.99 -0.95
CA THR A 90 13.12 -5.41 -1.60
C THR A 90 14.26 -4.55 -1.04
N LEU A 91 15.31 -5.17 -0.52
CA LEU A 91 16.54 -4.48 -0.12
C LEU A 91 17.25 -3.99 -1.38
N ASP A 92 17.04 -2.73 -1.77
CA ASP A 92 17.91 -2.07 -2.73
C ASP A 92 19.17 -1.60 -2.01
N GLY A 93 20.31 -2.23 -2.31
CA GLY A 93 21.62 -1.80 -1.82
C GLY A 93 22.58 -2.95 -1.52
N HIS A 94 23.15 -3.55 -2.56
CA HIS A 94 24.50 -4.13 -2.47
C HIS A 94 25.38 -3.45 -3.51
N SER A 95 25.86 -2.25 -3.17
CA SER A 95 27.02 -1.67 -3.84
C SER A 95 28.24 -2.42 -3.33
N GLY A 96 28.75 -3.36 -4.13
CA GLY A 96 30.09 -3.93 -3.97
C GLY A 96 31.12 -3.06 -4.69
#